data_AF-A0A834D0T4-F1
#
_entry.id   AF-A0A834D0T4-F1
#
_cell.length_a   1.000
_cell.length_b   1.000
_cell.length_c   1.000
_cell.angle_alpha   90.00
_cell.angle_beta   90.00
_cell.angle_gamma   90.00
#
_symmetry.space_group_name_H-M   'P 1'
#
loop_
_entity.id
_entity.type
_entity.pdbx_description
1 polymer ?
#
loop_
_entity_poly.entity_id
_entity_poly.type
_entity_poly.pdbx_seq_one_letter_code
_entity_poly.pdbx_strand_id
1 'polypeptide(L)'
;MVAANLFQTFPFPNQDSKVPEMYDPEEEEPTMEPAWPHLQIVYEFLLRFVASPETDAKLAKRYIDHSFVLRLLELFDFEDQRERDYLKTILHRVYGKFMVHRPFIRKAINNIFYRFIFETEKHNGVAELLEILGNIINGFALPLKEEHKLFLVHALIPLHKPKCVSMYHQQLSYCITQFVEKDAKLADTMIRGLLKYWPITNSSKEVMFLGELEEVLEVTQGAEFQRCMVPLFCQIGRCLNSSHFQCLWIPTIGIGAGPFCSGQ
;
A
#
# COMPACT_ATOMS: atom_id res chain seq x y z
N MET A 1 -4.87 -7.67 -30.02
CA MET A 1 -3.56 -6.98 -30.04
C MET A 1 -3.04 -6.81 -28.62
N VAL A 2 -3.58 -5.91 -27.79
CA VAL A 2 -3.13 -5.68 -26.39
C VAL A 2 -3.12 -6.97 -25.57
N ALA A 3 -4.26 -7.68 -25.49
CA ALA A 3 -4.38 -8.92 -24.73
C ALA A 3 -3.43 -10.04 -25.19
N ALA A 4 -3.03 -10.06 -26.46
CA ALA A 4 -2.15 -11.08 -27.02
C ALA A 4 -0.66 -10.77 -26.79
N ASN A 5 -0.32 -9.49 -26.51
CA ASN A 5 1.05 -9.09 -26.23
C ASN A 5 1.32 -8.99 -24.72
N LEU A 6 0.35 -8.52 -23.93
CA LEU A 6 0.53 -8.28 -22.49
C LEU A 6 0.21 -9.51 -21.63
N PHE A 7 -0.79 -10.31 -21.98
CA PHE A 7 -1.23 -11.44 -21.14
C PHE A 7 -0.47 -12.72 -21.49
N GLN A 8 0.86 -12.63 -21.46
CA GLN A 8 1.72 -13.82 -21.48
C GLN A 8 1.69 -14.44 -20.09
N THR A 9 1.61 -15.77 -20.03
CA THR A 9 1.74 -16.50 -18.77
C THR A 9 3.08 -16.14 -18.13
N PHE A 10 3.05 -15.77 -16.86
CA PHE A 10 4.23 -15.56 -16.01
C PHE A 10 5.27 -16.62 -16.36
N PRO A 11 6.50 -16.27 -16.80
CA PRO A 11 7.57 -17.25 -16.80
C PRO A 11 7.66 -17.73 -15.36
N PHE A 12 7.49 -19.04 -15.15
CA PHE A 12 7.49 -19.64 -13.81
C PHE A 12 8.61 -19.00 -12.98
N PRO A 13 8.34 -18.51 -11.75
CA PRO A 13 9.42 -18.03 -10.91
C PRO A 13 10.38 -19.21 -10.80
N ASN A 14 11.63 -19.02 -11.21
CA ASN A 14 12.67 -20.03 -11.06
C ASN A 14 12.67 -20.42 -9.58
N GLN A 15 12.06 -21.57 -9.26
CA GLN A 15 12.11 -22.16 -7.93
C GLN A 15 13.51 -22.75 -7.73
N ASP A 16 14.54 -21.92 -7.82
CA ASP A 16 15.81 -22.23 -7.19
C ASP A 16 15.65 -21.95 -5.70
N SER A 17 15.03 -22.93 -5.03
CA SER A 17 15.36 -23.41 -3.69
C SER A 17 16.33 -22.51 -2.90
N LYS A 18 15.86 -21.34 -2.45
CA LYS A 18 16.54 -20.59 -1.40
C LYS A 18 15.76 -20.77 -0.11
N VAL A 19 16.47 -21.24 0.90
CA VAL A 19 16.00 -21.51 2.26
C VAL A 19 15.19 -20.29 2.76
N PRO A 20 13.98 -20.47 3.33
CA PRO A 20 13.08 -19.35 3.70
C PRO A 20 13.63 -18.37 4.75
N GLU A 21 14.77 -18.66 5.38
CA GLU A 21 15.28 -17.93 6.53
C GLU A 21 16.24 -16.77 6.18
N MET A 22 16.71 -16.65 4.93
CA MET A 22 17.59 -15.55 4.47
C MET A 22 17.07 -14.85 3.21
N TYR A 23 15.74 -14.84 3.00
CA TYR A 23 15.15 -14.11 1.89
C TYR A 23 14.90 -12.67 2.33
N ASP A 24 15.76 -11.75 1.89
CA ASP A 24 15.54 -10.31 2.01
C ASP A 24 14.99 -9.77 0.67
N PRO A 25 13.70 -9.42 0.60
CA PRO A 25 13.10 -8.85 -0.61
C PRO A 25 13.71 -7.49 -1.00
N GLU A 26 14.41 -6.82 -0.09
CA GLU A 26 15.05 -5.52 -0.35
C GLU A 26 16.35 -5.64 -1.17
N GLU A 27 16.99 -6.83 -1.18
CA GLU A 27 18.26 -7.08 -1.88
C GLU A 27 18.11 -7.74 -3.26
N GLU A 28 16.87 -8.03 -3.71
CA GLU A 28 16.64 -8.70 -5.00
C GLU A 28 16.75 -7.69 -6.15
N GLU A 29 17.80 -7.81 -6.98
CA GLU A 29 17.94 -6.99 -8.20
C GLU A 29 16.74 -7.26 -9.12
N PRO A 30 15.96 -6.23 -9.51
CA PRO A 30 14.76 -6.43 -10.30
C PRO A 30 15.11 -7.00 -11.68
N THR A 31 14.51 -8.14 -12.04
CA THR A 31 14.71 -8.73 -13.36
C THR A 31 14.11 -7.82 -14.42
N MET A 32 14.95 -7.32 -15.33
CA MET A 32 14.51 -6.50 -16.45
C MET A 32 13.88 -7.34 -17.55
N GLU A 33 12.75 -6.89 -18.08
CA GLU A 33 12.07 -7.57 -19.18
C GLU A 33 12.84 -7.36 -20.51
N PRO A 34 13.39 -8.42 -21.14
CA PRO A 34 14.16 -8.29 -22.39
C PRO A 34 13.31 -7.80 -23.57
N ALA A 35 12.00 -8.05 -23.59
CA ALA A 35 11.09 -7.58 -24.61
C ALA A 35 10.55 -6.15 -24.37
N TRP A 36 11.10 -5.42 -23.39
CA TRP A 36 10.61 -4.11 -22.98
C TRP A 36 10.40 -3.10 -24.13
N PRO A 37 11.30 -2.94 -25.13
CA PRO A 37 11.08 -1.96 -26.20
C PRO A 37 9.79 -2.19 -27.00
N HIS A 38 9.34 -3.45 -27.11
CA HIS A 38 8.07 -3.78 -27.76
C HIS A 38 6.89 -3.60 -26.81
N LEU A 39 7.02 -4.08 -25.57
CA LEU A 39 5.97 -3.98 -24.55
C LEU A 39 5.65 -2.53 -24.18
N GLN A 40 6.67 -1.66 -24.12
CA GLN A 40 6.51 -0.23 -23.88
C GLN A 40 5.55 0.41 -24.90
N ILE A 41 5.69 0.07 -26.19
CA ILE A 41 4.81 0.58 -27.25
C ILE A 41 3.37 0.10 -27.04
N VAL A 42 3.19 -1.16 -26.62
CA VAL A 42 1.87 -1.72 -26.34
C VAL A 42 1.22 -1.04 -25.12
N TYR A 43 1.97 -0.83 -24.05
CA TYR A 43 1.50 -0.10 -22.87
C TYR A 43 1.17 1.36 -23.18
N GLU A 44 2.02 2.06 -23.94
CA GLU A 44 1.78 3.44 -24.33
C GLU A 44 0.55 3.57 -25.23
N PHE A 45 0.37 2.64 -26.17
CA PHE A 45 -0.83 2.57 -26.99
C PHE A 45 -2.09 2.37 -26.13
N LEU A 46 -2.06 1.41 -25.19
CA LEU A 46 -3.18 1.15 -24.29
C LEU A 46 -3.48 2.38 -23.41
N LEU A 47 -2.44 3.02 -22.86
CA LEU A 47 -2.58 4.22 -22.05
C LEU A 47 -3.22 5.36 -22.85
N ARG A 48 -2.74 5.64 -24.06
CA ARG A 48 -3.34 6.67 -24.93
C ARG A 48 -4.78 6.33 -25.31
N PHE A 49 -5.08 5.07 -25.58
CA PHE A 49 -6.44 4.63 -25.88
C PHE A 49 -7.40 4.84 -24.70
N VAL A 50 -6.98 4.51 -23.47
CA VAL A 50 -7.82 4.69 -22.28
C VAL A 50 -7.90 6.17 -21.89
N ALA A 51 -6.82 6.94 -22.03
CA ALA A 51 -6.76 8.36 -21.67
C ALA A 51 -7.50 9.28 -22.67
N SER A 52 -7.67 8.86 -23.93
CA SER A 52 -8.29 9.70 -24.95
C SER A 52 -9.74 10.09 -24.58
N PRO A 53 -10.13 11.37 -24.65
CA PRO A 53 -11.50 11.81 -24.39
C PRO A 53 -12.48 11.34 -25.48
N GLU A 54 -11.99 10.99 -26.66
CA GLU A 54 -12.79 10.57 -27.82
C GLU A 54 -13.25 9.11 -27.74
N THR A 55 -12.70 8.31 -26.82
CA THR A 55 -13.08 6.91 -26.68
C THR A 55 -14.49 6.79 -26.09
N ASP A 56 -15.42 6.23 -26.87
CA ASP A 56 -16.76 5.92 -26.37
C ASP A 56 -16.71 4.82 -25.30
N ALA A 57 -16.88 5.22 -24.04
CA ALA A 57 -16.89 4.33 -22.89
C ALA A 57 -18.02 3.28 -22.98
N LYS A 58 -19.12 3.55 -23.71
CA LYS A 58 -20.23 2.60 -23.88
C LYS A 58 -19.89 1.45 -24.81
N LEU A 59 -19.01 1.69 -25.78
CA LEU A 59 -18.51 0.66 -26.69
C LEU A 59 -17.29 -0.05 -26.09
N ALA A 60 -16.35 0.70 -25.51
CA ALA A 60 -15.13 0.15 -24.95
C ALA A 60 -15.37 -0.78 -23.74
N LYS A 61 -16.41 -0.54 -22.93
CA LYS A 61 -16.77 -1.44 -21.81
C LYS A 61 -17.15 -2.86 -22.24
N ARG A 62 -17.45 -3.10 -23.52
CA ARG A 62 -17.72 -4.46 -24.03
C ARG A 62 -16.45 -5.30 -24.19
N TYR A 63 -15.30 -4.63 -24.30
CA TYR A 63 -14.01 -5.27 -24.53
C TYR A 63 -13.11 -5.20 -23.29
N ILE A 64 -13.23 -4.14 -22.49
CA ILE A 64 -12.64 -4.05 -21.16
C ILE A 64 -13.65 -4.69 -20.21
N ASP A 65 -13.67 -6.01 -20.14
CA ASP A 65 -14.54 -6.76 -19.24
C ASP A 65 -13.83 -7.08 -17.92
N HIS A 66 -14.52 -7.79 -17.01
CA HIS A 66 -13.91 -8.23 -15.75
C HIS A 66 -12.70 -9.14 -15.96
N SER A 67 -12.72 -9.97 -17.00
CA SER A 67 -11.62 -10.87 -17.36
C SER A 67 -10.38 -10.08 -17.79
N PHE A 68 -10.54 -9.01 -18.56
CA PHE A 68 -9.47 -8.11 -18.94
C PHE A 68 -8.87 -7.42 -17.71
N VAL A 69 -9.71 -6.90 -16.81
CA VAL A 69 -9.27 -6.23 -15.58
C VAL A 69 -8.51 -7.20 -14.68
N LEU A 70 -8.99 -8.44 -14.53
CA LEU A 70 -8.33 -9.44 -13.71
C LEU A 70 -6.93 -9.76 -14.25
N ARG A 71 -6.81 -10.02 -15.56
CA ARG A 71 -5.51 -10.26 -16.19
C ARG A 71 -4.58 -9.06 -16.10
N LEU A 72 -5.11 -7.83 -16.18
CA LEU A 72 -4.32 -6.61 -15.99
C LEU A 72 -3.78 -6.52 -14.55
N LEU A 73 -4.56 -6.92 -13.56
CA LEU A 73 -4.15 -6.96 -12.15
C LEU A 73 -3.09 -8.02 -11.88
N GLU A 74 -3.14 -9.17 -12.56
CA GLU A 74 -2.11 -10.22 -12.46
C GLU A 74 -0.72 -9.71 -12.91
N LEU A 75 -0.67 -8.75 -13.85
CA LEU A 75 0.59 -8.17 -14.31
C LEU A 75 1.28 -7.29 -13.22
N PHE A 76 0.58 -6.90 -12.14
CA PHE A 76 1.23 -6.13 -11.07
C PHE A 76 2.25 -6.95 -10.29
N ASP A 77 2.26 -8.27 -10.42
CA ASP A 77 3.24 -9.12 -9.73
C ASP A 77 4.59 -9.19 -10.46
N PHE A 78 4.70 -8.64 -11.68
CA PHE A 78 5.98 -8.58 -12.41
C PHE A 78 7.05 -7.74 -11.68
N GLU A 79 8.32 -8.15 -11.82
CA GLU A 79 9.47 -7.54 -11.12
C GLU A 79 9.92 -6.20 -11.72
N ASP A 80 9.65 -5.94 -13.00
CA ASP A 80 10.08 -4.70 -13.66
C ASP A 80 9.22 -3.50 -13.23
N GLN A 81 9.83 -2.54 -12.53
CA GLN A 81 9.17 -1.31 -12.07
C GLN A 81 8.52 -0.51 -13.20
N ARG A 82 9.10 -0.55 -14.41
CA ARG A 82 8.59 0.23 -15.55
C ARG A 82 7.24 -0.31 -16.00
N GLU A 83 7.07 -1.64 -16.04
CA GLU A 83 5.77 -2.29 -16.30
C GLU A 83 4.74 -1.80 -15.27
N ARG A 84 5.09 -1.86 -13.99
CA ARG A 84 4.20 -1.50 -12.87
C ARG A 84 3.76 -0.05 -12.92
N ASP A 85 4.63 0.88 -13.31
CA ASP A 85 4.28 2.30 -13.45
C ASP A 85 3.26 2.55 -14.58
N TYR A 86 3.40 1.86 -15.71
CA TYR A 86 2.40 1.92 -16.78
C TYR A 86 1.09 1.29 -16.33
N LEU A 87 1.14 0.09 -15.73
CA LEU A 87 -0.03 -0.62 -15.20
C LEU A 87 -0.78 0.23 -14.19
N LYS A 88 -0.06 0.87 -13.26
CA LYS A 88 -0.60 1.80 -12.27
C LYS A 88 -1.43 2.90 -12.94
N THR A 89 -0.82 3.58 -13.90
CA THR A 89 -1.43 4.69 -14.61
C THR A 89 -2.65 4.23 -15.42
N ILE A 90 -2.54 3.09 -16.12
CA ILE A 90 -3.63 2.52 -16.92
C ILE A 90 -4.80 2.11 -16.03
N LEU A 91 -4.55 1.38 -14.94
CA LEU A 91 -5.60 0.92 -14.03
C LEU A 91 -6.31 2.10 -13.36
N HIS A 92 -5.58 3.14 -12.95
CA HIS A 92 -6.19 4.36 -12.41
C HIS A 92 -7.12 5.03 -13.44
N ARG A 93 -6.69 5.15 -14.71
CA ARG A 93 -7.53 5.72 -15.78
C ARG A 93 -8.74 4.85 -16.09
N VAL A 94 -8.58 3.52 -16.10
CA VAL A 94 -9.69 2.56 -16.28
C VAL A 94 -10.71 2.72 -15.16
N TYR A 95 -10.27 2.81 -13.90
CA TYR A 95 -11.14 3.00 -12.74
C TYR A 95 -11.92 4.33 -12.82
N GLY A 96 -11.25 5.41 -13.24
CA GLY A 96 -11.87 6.72 -13.42
C GLY A 96 -12.95 6.70 -14.51
N LYS A 97 -12.60 6.20 -15.70
CA LYS A 97 -13.43 6.24 -16.91
C LYS A 97 -14.57 5.23 -16.92
N PHE A 98 -14.32 3.99 -16.47
CA PHE A 98 -15.30 2.91 -16.52
C PHE A 98 -15.93 2.66 -15.15
N MET A 99 -16.90 3.50 -14.79
CA MET A 99 -17.56 3.45 -13.47
C MET A 99 -18.17 2.07 -13.14
N VAL A 100 -18.60 1.33 -14.16
CA VAL A 100 -19.18 -0.02 -14.02
C VAL A 100 -18.22 -1.06 -13.42
N HIS A 101 -16.91 -0.90 -13.62
CA HIS A 101 -15.92 -1.85 -13.11
C HIS A 101 -15.38 -1.47 -11.72
N ARG A 102 -15.73 -0.30 -11.18
CA ARG A 102 -15.21 0.17 -9.88
C ARG A 102 -15.44 -0.82 -8.73
N PRO A 103 -16.63 -1.44 -8.55
CA PRO A 103 -16.82 -2.42 -7.50
C PRO A 103 -15.97 -3.68 -7.71
N PHE A 104 -15.83 -4.12 -8.96
CA PHE A 104 -15.03 -5.29 -9.31
C PHE A 104 -13.54 -5.05 -9.06
N ILE A 105 -13.00 -3.92 -9.50
CA ILE A 105 -11.59 -3.53 -9.29
C ILE A 105 -11.29 -3.50 -7.79
N ARG A 106 -12.12 -2.82 -6.98
CA ARG A 106 -11.92 -2.76 -5.51
C ARG A 106 -11.93 -4.16 -4.89
N LYS A 107 -12.86 -5.02 -5.29
CA LYS A 107 -12.93 -6.40 -4.80
C LYS A 107 -11.71 -7.22 -5.21
N ALA A 108 -11.25 -7.09 -6.45
CA ALA A 108 -10.09 -7.81 -6.97
C ALA A 108 -8.79 -7.39 -6.26
N ILE A 109 -8.56 -6.09 -6.07
CA ILE A 109 -7.41 -5.58 -5.30
C ILE A 109 -7.46 -6.07 -3.86
N ASN A 110 -8.66 -6.04 -3.24
CA ASN A 110 -8.83 -6.54 -1.89
C ASN A 110 -8.46 -8.03 -1.78
N ASN A 111 -8.89 -8.85 -2.75
CA ASN A 111 -8.51 -10.27 -2.80
C ASN A 111 -6.99 -10.47 -2.93
N ILE A 112 -6.30 -9.63 -3.72
CA ILE A 112 -4.84 -9.66 -3.84
C ILE A 112 -4.19 -9.38 -2.47
N PHE A 113 -4.66 -8.36 -1.76
CA PHE A 113 -4.16 -8.05 -0.42
C PHE A 113 -4.44 -9.17 0.58
N TYR A 114 -5.61 -9.80 0.55
CA TYR A 114 -5.88 -10.98 1.38
C TYR A 114 -4.89 -12.11 1.07
N ARG A 115 -4.66 -12.43 -0.20
CA ARG A 115 -3.70 -13.48 -0.59
C ARG A 115 -2.28 -13.13 -0.13
N PHE A 116 -1.89 -11.87 -0.28
CA PHE A 116 -0.59 -11.38 0.15
C PHE A 116 -0.41 -11.47 1.68
N ILE A 117 -1.38 -11.03 2.48
CA ILE A 117 -1.28 -11.00 3.95
C ILE A 117 -1.34 -12.39 4.57
N PHE A 118 -2.12 -13.31 4.01
CA PHE A 118 -2.45 -14.58 4.64
C PHE A 118 -1.83 -15.82 3.97
N GLU A 119 -1.42 -15.75 2.70
CA GLU A 119 -0.94 -16.92 1.95
C GLU A 119 0.51 -16.78 1.49
N THR A 120 0.83 -15.75 0.71
CA THR A 120 2.12 -15.71 -0.01
C THR A 120 3.19 -14.87 0.68
N GLU A 121 2.81 -13.81 1.39
CA GLU A 121 3.73 -12.78 1.95
C GLU A 121 4.72 -12.16 0.94
N LYS A 122 4.57 -12.46 -0.35
CA LYS A 122 5.34 -11.90 -1.48
C LYS A 122 4.38 -11.44 -2.57
N HIS A 123 4.52 -10.18 -2.99
CA HIS A 123 3.86 -9.58 -4.15
C HIS A 123 4.57 -8.27 -4.51
N ASN A 124 5.01 -8.10 -5.76
CA ASN A 124 5.86 -6.96 -6.13
C ASN A 124 5.10 -5.64 -6.27
N GLY A 125 3.83 -5.68 -6.70
CA GLY A 125 3.03 -4.49 -7.01
C GLY A 125 2.17 -3.91 -5.89
N VAL A 126 2.44 -4.22 -4.61
CA VAL A 126 1.58 -3.77 -3.49
C VAL A 126 1.61 -2.24 -3.35
N ALA A 127 2.79 -1.63 -3.51
CA ALA A 127 2.96 -0.18 -3.39
C ALA A 127 2.14 0.57 -4.45
N GLU A 128 2.19 0.14 -5.71
CA GLU A 128 1.48 0.76 -6.82
C GLU A 128 -0.04 0.58 -6.69
N LEU A 129 -0.50 -0.58 -6.23
CA LEU A 129 -1.91 -0.81 -5.94
C LEU A 129 -2.41 0.11 -4.81
N LEU A 130 -1.60 0.31 -3.76
CA LEU A 130 -1.91 1.25 -2.69
C LEU A 130 -1.95 2.70 -3.18
N GLU A 131 -1.05 3.12 -4.07
CA GLU A 131 -1.07 4.48 -4.62
C GLU A 131 -2.37 4.77 -5.41
N ILE A 132 -2.85 3.79 -6.18
CA ILE A 132 -4.15 3.90 -6.86
C ILE A 132 -5.28 3.97 -5.82
N LEU A 133 -5.23 3.13 -4.80
CA LEU A 133 -6.24 3.13 -3.75
C LEU A 133 -6.27 4.44 -2.96
N GLY A 134 -5.12 5.05 -2.66
CA GLY A 134 -5.04 6.36 -2.01
C GLY A 134 -5.82 7.43 -2.79
N ASN A 135 -5.62 7.48 -4.11
CA ASN A 135 -6.37 8.37 -4.99
C ASN A 135 -7.89 8.05 -5.00
N ILE A 136 -8.24 6.76 -4.96
CA ILE A 136 -9.64 6.32 -4.90
C ILE A 136 -10.30 6.71 -3.57
N ILE A 137 -9.60 6.56 -2.45
CA ILE A 137 -10.06 6.88 -1.10
C ILE A 137 -10.32 8.39 -0.97
N ASN A 138 -9.40 9.20 -1.49
CA ASN A 138 -9.60 10.66 -1.53
C ASN A 138 -10.88 11.04 -2.33
N GLY A 139 -11.24 10.25 -3.35
CA GLY A 139 -12.47 10.42 -4.12
C GLY A 139 -13.75 9.88 -3.48
N PHE A 140 -13.74 9.29 -2.28
CA PHE A 140 -14.95 8.75 -1.66
C PHE A 140 -15.94 9.84 -1.27
N ALA A 141 -17.22 9.56 -1.55
CA ALA A 141 -18.32 10.40 -1.12
C ALA A 141 -18.58 10.21 0.38
N LEU A 142 -18.94 11.30 1.06
CA LEU A 142 -19.38 11.27 2.45
C LEU A 142 -20.92 11.18 2.52
N PRO A 143 -21.48 10.41 3.48
CA PRO A 143 -20.79 9.59 4.47
C PRO A 143 -20.13 8.35 3.86
N LEU A 144 -19.00 7.92 4.45
CA LEU A 144 -18.29 6.71 4.02
C LEU A 144 -19.21 5.48 4.14
N LYS A 145 -19.29 4.70 3.06
CA LYS A 145 -20.01 3.42 3.06
C LYS A 145 -19.32 2.40 3.96
N GLU A 146 -20.10 1.49 4.53
CA GLU A 146 -19.62 0.43 5.41
C GLU A 146 -18.58 -0.48 4.73
N GLU A 147 -18.74 -0.75 3.43
CA GLU A 147 -17.75 -1.53 2.65
C GLU A 147 -16.34 -0.91 2.68
N HIS A 148 -16.23 0.42 2.76
CA HIS A 148 -14.95 1.11 2.82
C HIS A 148 -14.34 1.06 4.22
N LYS A 149 -15.18 1.09 5.27
CA LYS A 149 -14.73 0.94 6.66
C LYS A 149 -14.22 -0.48 6.91
N LEU A 150 -14.92 -1.49 6.39
CA LEU A 150 -14.46 -2.87 6.44
C LEU A 150 -13.16 -3.08 5.66
N PHE A 151 -12.98 -2.39 4.54
CA PHE A 151 -11.73 -2.42 3.78
C PHE A 151 -10.54 -1.88 4.59
N LEU A 152 -10.72 -0.77 5.31
CA LEU A 152 -9.70 -0.24 6.22
C LEU A 152 -9.32 -1.28 7.28
N VAL A 153 -10.30 -1.82 7.99
CA VAL A 153 -10.07 -2.70 9.14
C VAL A 153 -9.51 -4.07 8.75
N HIS A 154 -9.97 -4.64 7.63
CA HIS A 154 -9.62 -6.01 7.26
C HIS A 154 -8.52 -6.13 6.19
N ALA A 155 -8.24 -5.06 5.44
CA ALA A 155 -7.19 -5.09 4.43
C ALA A 155 -6.04 -4.13 4.77
N LEU A 156 -6.32 -2.84 5.00
CA LEU A 156 -5.24 -1.85 5.21
C LEU A 156 -4.53 -2.02 6.56
N ILE A 157 -5.25 -2.18 7.67
CA ILE A 157 -4.60 -2.40 8.98
C ILE A 157 -3.72 -3.67 8.94
N PRO A 158 -4.20 -4.84 8.47
CA PRO A 158 -3.37 -6.04 8.43
C PRO A 158 -2.19 -5.99 7.45
N LEU A 159 -2.15 -5.07 6.48
CA LEU A 159 -0.98 -4.85 5.61
C LEU A 159 0.26 -4.37 6.37
N HIS A 160 0.12 -3.94 7.63
CA HIS A 160 1.26 -3.65 8.49
C HIS A 160 1.91 -4.91 9.08
N LYS A 161 1.29 -6.09 8.93
CA LYS A 161 1.79 -7.36 9.49
C LYS A 161 3.03 -7.91 8.76
N PRO A 162 3.10 -7.99 7.42
CA PRO A 162 4.24 -8.55 6.70
C PRO A 162 5.57 -7.85 7.01
N LYS A 163 6.69 -8.56 6.79
CA LYS A 163 8.04 -8.05 7.09
C LYS A 163 8.49 -6.98 6.09
N CYS A 164 8.13 -7.14 4.83
CA CYS A 164 8.47 -6.24 3.71
C CYS A 164 7.62 -4.95 3.67
N VAL A 165 7.10 -4.49 4.81
CA VAL A 165 6.25 -3.29 4.88
C VAL A 165 6.99 -2.04 4.41
N SER A 166 8.31 -2.00 4.59
CA SER A 166 9.22 -0.96 4.13
C SER A 166 9.01 -0.57 2.66
N MET A 167 8.75 -1.55 1.79
CA MET A 167 8.60 -1.35 0.35
C MET A 167 7.34 -0.55 -0.04
N TYR A 168 6.31 -0.56 0.81
CA TYR A 168 5.01 0.07 0.51
C TYR A 168 4.47 0.94 1.65
N HIS A 169 5.26 1.15 2.72
CA HIS A 169 4.84 1.84 3.93
C HIS A 169 4.35 3.26 3.65
N GLN A 170 5.07 4.01 2.81
CA GLN A 170 4.70 5.39 2.48
C GLN A 170 3.31 5.46 1.82
N GLN A 171 3.03 4.56 0.88
CA GLN A 171 1.74 4.51 0.19
C GLN A 171 0.63 4.02 1.12
N LEU A 172 0.95 3.13 2.05
CA LEU A 172 0.02 2.67 3.08
C LEU A 172 -0.34 3.80 4.05
N SER A 173 0.66 4.50 4.61
CA SER A 173 0.46 5.66 5.50
C SER A 173 -0.43 6.70 4.83
N TYR A 174 -0.15 7.03 3.57
CA TYR A 174 -1.01 7.93 2.80
C TYR A 174 -2.47 7.45 2.74
N CYS A 175 -2.72 6.16 2.46
CA CYS A 175 -4.07 5.62 2.46
C CYS A 175 -4.77 5.72 3.82
N ILE A 176 -4.04 5.47 4.91
CA ILE A 176 -4.55 5.57 6.28
C ILE A 176 -4.93 7.00 6.62
N THR A 177 -4.02 7.95 6.40
CA THR A 177 -4.25 9.39 6.66
C THR A 177 -5.44 9.89 5.85
N GLN A 178 -5.57 9.50 4.58
CA GLN A 178 -6.74 9.83 3.76
C GLN A 178 -8.06 9.28 4.34
N PHE A 179 -8.07 8.09 4.93
CA PHE A 179 -9.27 7.56 5.59
C PHE A 179 -9.65 8.36 6.84
N VAL A 180 -8.66 8.75 7.65
CA VAL A 180 -8.88 9.53 8.88
C VAL A 180 -9.37 10.94 8.56
N GLU A 181 -8.82 11.57 7.51
CA GLU A 181 -9.30 12.88 7.01
C GLU A 181 -10.78 12.83 6.58
N LYS A 182 -11.24 11.70 6.02
CA LYS A 182 -12.63 11.53 5.58
C LYS A 182 -13.60 11.26 6.73
N ASP A 183 -13.19 10.50 7.75
CA ASP A 183 -14.00 10.22 8.95
C ASP A 183 -13.08 10.10 10.18
N ALA A 184 -13.01 11.19 10.96
CA ALA A 184 -12.13 11.29 12.12
C ALA A 184 -12.38 10.20 13.19
N LYS A 185 -13.57 9.58 13.21
CA LYS A 185 -13.88 8.47 14.14
C LYS A 185 -13.04 7.23 13.85
N LEU A 186 -12.52 7.09 12.64
CA LEU A 186 -11.68 5.97 12.25
C LEU A 186 -10.29 6.06 12.88
N ALA A 187 -9.86 7.23 13.37
CA ALA A 187 -8.56 7.42 14.03
C ALA A 187 -8.35 6.45 15.22
N ASP A 188 -9.33 6.30 16.11
CA ASP A 188 -9.23 5.38 17.25
C ASP A 188 -9.08 3.93 16.79
N THR A 189 -9.85 3.53 15.76
CA THR A 189 -9.77 2.17 15.20
C THR A 189 -8.39 1.92 14.58
N MET A 190 -7.84 2.93 13.88
CA MET A 190 -6.53 2.85 13.26
C MET A 190 -5.39 2.75 14.27
N ILE A 191 -5.37 3.65 15.26
CA ILE A 191 -4.33 3.67 16.30
C ILE A 191 -4.34 2.35 17.07
N ARG A 192 -5.53 1.84 17.45
CA ARG A 192 -5.63 0.51 18.08
C ARG A 192 -5.17 -0.62 17.18
N GLY A 193 -5.43 -0.52 15.88
CA GLY A 193 -4.92 -1.45 14.87
C GLY A 193 -3.40 -1.49 14.80
N LEU A 194 -2.75 -0.33 14.75
CA LEU A 194 -1.29 -0.21 14.77
C LEU A 194 -0.68 -0.73 16.07
N LEU A 195 -1.25 -0.35 17.22
CA LEU A 195 -0.82 -0.85 18.53
C LEU A 195 -0.96 -2.37 18.66
N LYS A 196 -1.96 -2.98 18.01
CA LYS A 196 -2.13 -4.44 17.98
C LYS A 196 -1.02 -5.15 17.20
N TYR A 197 -0.54 -4.56 16.10
CA TYR A 197 0.51 -5.13 15.25
C TYR A 197 1.90 -4.53 15.53
N TRP A 198 2.09 -3.91 16.70
CA TRP A 198 3.32 -3.21 17.03
C TRP A 198 4.55 -4.13 16.92
N PRO A 199 5.59 -3.74 16.16
CA PRO A 199 6.80 -4.54 16.02
C PRO A 199 7.62 -4.51 17.32
N ILE A 200 7.96 -5.67 17.86
CA ILE A 200 8.80 -5.80 19.07
C ILE A 200 10.24 -6.19 18.72
N THR A 201 10.43 -6.86 17.58
CA THR A 201 11.72 -7.47 17.18
C THR A 201 12.43 -6.76 16.03
N ASN A 202 11.79 -5.78 15.38
CA ASN A 202 12.34 -5.06 14.22
C ASN A 202 12.30 -3.56 14.49
N SER A 203 13.46 -2.97 14.78
CA SER A 203 13.60 -1.55 15.10
C SER A 203 13.32 -0.64 13.91
N SER A 204 13.66 -1.05 12.68
CA SER A 204 13.36 -0.27 11.46
C SER A 204 11.85 -0.13 11.28
N LYS A 205 11.12 -1.24 11.45
CA LYS A 205 9.66 -1.26 11.38
C LYS A 205 9.01 -0.46 12.51
N GLU A 206 9.61 -0.46 13.71
CA GLU A 206 9.15 0.36 14.83
C GLU A 206 9.24 1.86 14.53
N VAL A 207 10.34 2.30 13.91
CA VAL A 207 10.51 3.70 13.47
C VAL A 207 9.46 4.07 12.43
N MET A 208 9.16 3.18 11.47
CA MET A 208 8.11 3.41 10.47
C MET A 208 6.73 3.59 11.11
N PHE A 209 6.36 2.70 12.05
CA PHE A 209 5.09 2.79 12.77
C PHE A 209 4.96 4.09 13.57
N LEU A 210 6.05 4.59 14.15
CA LEU A 210 6.05 5.87 14.86
C LEU A 210 5.86 7.04 13.91
N GLY A 211 6.48 7.01 12.73
CA GLY A 211 6.28 8.03 11.69
C GLY A 211 4.83 8.06 11.19
N GLU A 212 4.25 6.90 10.87
CA GLU A 212 2.83 6.81 10.49
C GLU A 212 1.91 7.30 11.62
N LEU A 213 2.22 6.93 12.86
CA LEU A 213 1.43 7.35 14.01
C LEU A 213 1.48 8.87 14.19
N GLU A 214 2.62 9.51 13.96
CA GLU A 214 2.75 10.97 13.95
C GLU A 214 1.84 11.60 12.88
N GLU A 215 1.92 11.15 11.63
CA GLU A 215 1.07 11.63 10.53
C GLU A 215 -0.43 11.47 10.83
N VAL A 216 -0.84 10.34 11.41
CA VAL A 216 -2.24 10.10 11.81
C VAL A 216 -2.66 11.02 12.94
N LEU A 217 -1.78 11.28 13.91
CA LEU A 217 -2.07 12.17 15.04
C LEU A 217 -2.22 13.62 14.61
N GLU A 218 -1.47 14.09 13.60
CA GLU A 218 -1.61 15.44 13.05
C GLU A 218 -3.02 15.73 12.52
N VAL A 219 -3.67 14.72 11.92
CA VAL A 219 -5.04 14.85 11.38
C VAL A 219 -6.12 14.44 12.38
N THR A 220 -5.76 13.93 13.55
CA THR A 220 -6.71 13.43 14.56
C THR A 220 -7.34 14.57 15.37
N GLN A 221 -8.67 14.54 15.51
CA GLN A 221 -9.38 15.49 16.36
C GLN A 221 -9.18 15.18 17.86
N GLY A 222 -9.08 16.23 18.69
CA GLY A 222 -8.81 16.08 20.12
C GLY A 222 -9.79 15.18 20.87
N ALA A 223 -11.07 15.12 20.47
CA ALA A 223 -12.06 14.24 21.08
C ALA A 223 -11.78 12.73 20.86
N GLU A 224 -11.27 12.38 19.68
CA GLU A 224 -10.90 10.99 19.35
C GLU A 224 -9.53 10.64 19.95
N PHE A 225 -8.62 11.61 20.03
CA PHE A 225 -7.33 11.43 20.71
C PHE A 225 -7.49 11.01 22.17
N GLN A 226 -8.43 11.61 22.91
CA GLN A 226 -8.68 11.24 24.32
C GLN A 226 -9.03 9.77 24.51
N ARG A 227 -9.60 9.09 23.50
CA ARG A 227 -9.97 7.67 23.59
C ARG A 227 -8.78 6.73 23.45
N CYS A 228 -7.75 7.16 22.72
CA CYS A 228 -6.58 6.35 22.39
C CYS A 228 -5.29 6.82 23.11
N MET A 229 -5.29 7.98 23.77
CA MET A 229 -4.09 8.56 24.39
C MET A 229 -3.41 7.62 25.40
N VAL A 230 -4.16 6.96 26.27
CA VAL A 230 -3.59 6.13 27.34
C VAL A 230 -2.81 4.94 26.77
N PRO A 231 -3.41 4.05 25.94
CA PRO A 231 -2.65 2.94 25.36
C PRO A 231 -1.52 3.41 24.44
N LEU A 232 -1.70 4.54 23.74
CA LEU A 232 -0.70 5.14 22.89
C LEU A 232 0.56 5.56 23.67
N PHE A 233 0.40 6.40 24.70
CA PHE A 233 1.53 6.88 25.51
C PHE A 233 2.17 5.76 26.33
N CYS A 234 1.41 4.75 26.75
CA CYS A 234 2.00 3.55 27.36
C CYS A 234 2.95 2.84 26.39
N GLN A 235 2.60 2.75 25.10
CA GLN A 235 3.46 2.12 24.11
C GLN A 235 4.68 2.99 23.78
N ILE A 236 4.49 4.31 23.57
CA ILE A 236 5.60 5.26 23.35
C ILE A 236 6.57 5.23 24.53
N GLY A 237 6.06 5.18 25.77
CA GLY A 237 6.88 5.04 26.97
C GLY A 237 7.73 3.77 26.99
N ARG A 238 7.24 2.66 26.41
CA ARG A 238 8.05 1.43 26.25
C ARG A 238 9.13 1.61 25.17
N CYS A 239 8.79 2.24 24.04
CA CYS A 239 9.74 2.55 22.97
C CYS A 239 10.91 3.40 23.49
N LEU A 240 10.62 4.46 24.25
CA LEU A 240 11.63 5.37 24.83
C LEU A 240 12.60 4.68 25.80
N ASN A 241 12.17 3.59 26.44
CA ASN A 241 13.00 2.80 27.36
C ASN A 241 13.77 1.66 26.65
N SER A 242 13.59 1.48 25.33
CA SER A 242 14.36 0.52 24.54
C SER A 242 15.76 1.05 24.27
N SER A 243 16.79 0.21 24.50
CA SER A 243 18.18 0.55 24.24
C SER A 243 18.46 0.89 22.77
N HIS A 244 17.71 0.31 21.84
CA HIS A 244 17.80 0.63 20.40
C HIS A 244 17.25 2.02 20.06
N PHE A 245 16.26 2.50 20.80
CA PHE A 245 15.59 3.77 20.55
C PHE A 245 16.46 4.98 20.95
N GLN A 246 17.26 4.82 22.01
CA GLN A 246 18.21 5.84 22.46
C GLN A 246 19.33 6.11 21.45
N CYS A 247 19.72 5.11 20.65
CA CYS A 247 20.77 5.26 19.63
C CYS A 247 20.27 5.82 18.29
N LEU A 248 18.98 5.64 17.94
CA LEU A 248 18.46 5.96 16.61
C LEU A 248 17.50 7.18 16.57
N TRP A 249 16.76 7.46 17.64
CA TRP A 249 15.67 8.45 17.63
C TRP A 249 16.05 9.80 18.27
N ILE A 250 16.89 9.78 19.33
CA ILE A 250 17.37 11.00 20.00
C ILE A 250 18.14 11.95 19.05
N PRO A 251 18.96 11.46 18.09
CA PRO A 251 19.60 12.34 17.11
C PRO A 251 18.63 12.93 16.08
N THR A 252 17.52 12.24 15.78
CA THR A 252 16.68 12.47 14.61
C THR A 252 15.58 13.51 14.85
N ILE A 253 15.15 13.70 16.10
CA ILE A 253 14.09 14.65 16.45
C ILE A 253 14.61 15.93 17.11
N GLY A 254 15.90 16.03 17.43
CA GLY A 254 16.46 17.25 18.04
C GLY A 254 15.82 17.65 19.37
N ILE A 255 14.96 16.81 19.96
CA ILE A 255 14.46 16.96 21.33
C ILE A 255 15.52 16.32 22.23
N GLY A 256 16.60 17.06 22.51
CA GLY A 256 17.69 16.49 23.31
C GLY A 256 18.95 17.30 23.54
N ALA A 257 18.96 18.62 23.32
CA ALA A 257 19.96 19.51 23.93
C ALA A 257 19.32 20.30 25.07
N GLY A 258 18.84 19.58 26.08
CA GLY A 258 18.35 20.12 27.35
C GLY A 258 19.05 19.42 28.51
N PRO A 259 19.46 20.13 29.58
CA PRO A 259 20.49 19.70 30.52
C PRO A 259 19.93 18.75 31.60
N PHE A 260 19.45 17.57 31.21
CA PHE A 260 18.98 16.56 32.16
C PHE A 260 19.68 15.20 32.05
N CYS A 261 20.61 15.04 31.11
CA CYS A 261 21.53 13.90 31.06
C CYS A 261 22.92 14.28 31.59
N SER A 262 23.00 14.68 32.85
CA SER A 262 24.24 14.65 33.64
C SER A 262 23.87 14.18 35.03
N GLY A 263 23.83 12.86 35.18
CA GLY A 263 23.38 12.18 36.39
C GLY A 263 23.77 10.71 36.39
N GLN A 264 25.02 10.40 36.04
CA GLN A 264 25.88 9.39 36.66
C GLN A 264 27.28 9.47 36.06
#